data_AF-A0A956Y1V3-F1
#
_entry.id   AF-A0A956Y1V3-F1
#
_cell.length_a   1.000
_cell.length_b   1.000
_cell.length_c   1.000
_cell.angle_alpha   90.00
_cell.angle_beta   90.00
_cell.angle_gamma   90.00
#
_symmetry.space_group_name_H-M   'P 1'
#
loop_
_entity.id
_entity.type
_entity.pdbx_description
1 polymer ?
#
loop_
_entity_poly.entity_id
_entity_poly.type
_entity_poly.pdbx_seq_one_letter_code
_entity_poly.pdbx_strand_id
1 'polypeptide(L)'
;AASSAEQVVVFTRNLEENAQLAELVNGLPLERTVVVALHSPEDWRYIPRPQAYIMTYSPLPAAYEPVCRILSGQLPATGQVVINMDI
;
A
#
# COMPACT_ATOMS: atom_id res chain seq x y z
N ALA A 1 -11.74 -9.83 -11.64
CA ALA A 1 -12.20 -9.17 -10.40
C ALA A 1 -11.53 -7.81 -10.24
N ALA A 2 -10.21 -7.73 -10.01
CA ALA A 2 -9.50 -6.43 -9.92
C ALA A 2 -9.56 -5.61 -11.22
N SER A 3 -9.48 -6.26 -12.38
CA SER A 3 -9.55 -5.60 -13.70
C SER A 3 -10.87 -4.86 -13.98
N SER A 4 -11.95 -5.22 -13.29
CA SER A 4 -13.28 -4.60 -13.44
C SER A 4 -13.64 -3.66 -12.28
N ALA A 5 -12.80 -3.55 -11.25
CA ALA A 5 -13.06 -2.70 -10.09
C ALA A 5 -12.69 -1.23 -10.40
N GLU A 6 -13.50 -0.27 -9.98
CA GLU A 6 -13.20 1.16 -10.18
C GLU A 6 -11.95 1.59 -9.39
N GLN A 7 -11.75 1.01 -8.21
CA GLN A 7 -10.57 1.19 -7.38
C GLN A 7 -10.15 -0.15 -6.78
N VAL A 8 -8.84 -0.35 -6.67
CA VAL A 8 -8.25 -1.52 -6.02
C VAL A 8 -7.51 -1.05 -4.77
N VAL A 9 -7.73 -1.72 -3.64
CA VAL A 9 -6.90 -1.55 -2.45
C VAL A 9 -6.16 -2.85 -2.22
N VAL A 10 -4.83 -2.79 -2.18
CA VAL A 10 -3.98 -3.96 -1.93
C VAL A 10 -3.15 -3.74 -0.68
N PHE A 11 -3.16 -4.72 0.21
CA PHE A 11 -2.33 -4.72 1.41
C PHE A 11 -1.09 -5.56 1.13
N THR A 12 0.10 -4.98 1.33
CA THR A 12 1.39 -5.63 1.08
C THR A 12 2.15 -5.84 2.38
N ARG A 13 3.08 -6.79 2.38
CA ARG A 13 3.99 -7.04 3.50
C ARG A 13 5.32 -7.55 2.94
N ASN A 14 6.36 -6.72 3.03
CA ASN A 14 7.75 -7.05 2.68
C ASN A 14 7.86 -7.66 1.27
N LEU A 15 7.57 -6.86 0.23
CA LEU A 15 7.63 -7.32 -1.16
C LEU A 15 9.03 -7.80 -1.57
N GLU A 16 10.08 -7.25 -0.98
CA GLU A 16 11.47 -7.73 -1.14
C GLU A 16 11.59 -9.23 -0.85
N GLU A 17 10.88 -9.73 0.16
CA GLU A 17 10.96 -11.11 0.62
C GLU A 17 9.96 -12.04 -0.10
N ASN A 18 9.07 -11.50 -0.92
CA ASN A 18 7.96 -12.25 -1.50
C ASN A 18 7.72 -11.91 -2.97
N ALA A 19 8.51 -12.56 -3.85
CA ALA A 19 8.43 -12.38 -5.30
C ALA A 19 7.03 -12.66 -5.89
N GLN A 20 6.29 -13.62 -5.33
CA GLN A 20 4.94 -13.96 -5.79
C GLN A 20 3.94 -12.84 -5.48
N LEU A 21 4.06 -12.23 -4.29
CA LEU A 21 3.25 -11.08 -3.93
C LEU A 21 3.65 -9.85 -4.77
N ALA A 22 4.94 -9.65 -5.04
CA ALA A 22 5.41 -8.59 -5.91
C ALA A 22 4.84 -8.75 -7.35
N GLU A 23 4.86 -9.96 -7.89
CA GLU A 23 4.26 -10.26 -9.20
C GLU A 23 2.75 -10.00 -9.20
N LEU A 24 2.03 -10.44 -8.16
CA LEU A 24 0.60 -10.18 -8.01
C LEU A 24 0.30 -8.68 -8.02
N VAL A 25 1.03 -7.89 -7.24
CA VAL A 25 0.82 -6.44 -7.14
C VAL A 25 1.13 -5.76 -8.47
N ASN A 26 2.21 -6.13 -9.15
CA ASN A 26 2.58 -5.57 -10.44
C ASN A 26 1.61 -5.93 -11.57
N GLY A 27 0.85 -7.03 -11.41
CA GLY A 27 -0.24 -7.40 -12.32
C GLY A 27 -1.55 -6.62 -12.11
N LEU A 28 -1.64 -5.76 -11.08
CA LEU A 28 -2.82 -4.94 -10.82
C LEU A 28 -2.86 -3.71 -11.75
N PRO A 29 -4.05 -3.13 -11.98
CA PRO A 29 -4.16 -1.84 -12.66
C PRO A 29 -3.66 -0.71 -11.73
N LEU A 30 -2.34 -0.48 -11.71
CA LEU A 30 -1.65 0.36 -10.74
C LEU A 30 -2.16 1.80 -10.70
N GLU A 31 -2.59 2.34 -11.84
CA GLU A 31 -3.15 3.69 -12.00
C GLU A 31 -4.43 3.96 -11.17
N ARG A 32 -5.11 2.89 -10.73
CA ARG A 32 -6.28 2.92 -9.83
C ARG A 32 -6.11 2.05 -8.59
N THR A 33 -4.87 1.69 -8.28
CA THR A 33 -4.54 0.88 -7.11
C THR A 33 -3.95 1.74 -6.00
N VAL A 34 -4.58 1.67 -4.83
CA VAL A 34 -4.03 2.16 -3.56
C VAL A 34 -3.29 1.02 -2.89
N VAL A 35 -2.00 1.22 -2.61
CA VAL A 35 -1.16 0.25 -1.92
C VAL A 35 -1.09 0.62 -0.45
N VAL A 36 -1.31 -0.36 0.43
CA VAL A 36 -1.16 -0.22 1.88
C VAL A 36 -0.03 -1.15 2.34
N ALA A 37 1.14 -0.58 2.61
CA ALA A 37 2.29 -1.33 3.08
C ALA A 37 2.21 -1.53 4.60
N LEU A 38 2.01 -2.78 5.01
CA LEU A 38 1.76 -3.14 6.39
C LEU A 38 3.01 -3.16 7.26
N HIS A 39 4.18 -3.46 6.71
CA HIS A 39 5.37 -3.71 7.53
C HIS A 39 6.56 -2.86 7.07
N SER A 40 7.28 -3.31 6.04
CA SER A 40 8.30 -2.47 5.41
C SER A 40 7.63 -1.26 4.74
N PRO A 41 8.07 -0.03 5.03
CA PRO A 41 7.64 1.15 4.28
C PRO A 41 8.28 1.23 2.88
N GLU A 42 9.12 0.27 2.49
CA GLU A 42 9.93 0.32 1.26
C GLU A 42 9.35 -0.50 0.10
N ASP A 43 8.17 -1.12 0.27
CA ASP A 43 7.50 -1.86 -0.80
C ASP A 43 7.27 -0.99 -2.07
N TRP A 44 7.24 0.34 -1.94
CA TRP A 44 7.14 1.28 -3.06
C TRP A 44 8.26 1.12 -4.10
N ARG A 45 9.45 0.65 -3.70
CA ARG A 45 10.57 0.43 -4.63
C ARG A 45 10.29 -0.68 -5.65
N TYR A 46 9.33 -1.56 -5.34
CA TYR A 46 8.96 -2.71 -6.17
C TYR A 46 7.64 -2.50 -6.93
N ILE A 47 7.01 -1.32 -6.80
CA ILE A 47 5.70 -1.02 -7.37
C ILE A 47 5.78 0.28 -8.19
N PRO A 48 5.76 0.21 -9.52
CA PRO A 48 5.90 1.40 -10.35
C PRO A 48 4.60 2.22 -10.36
N ARG A 49 4.64 3.39 -9.71
CA ARG A 49 3.62 4.46 -9.81
C ARG A 49 2.17 3.98 -9.54
N PRO A 50 1.86 3.47 -8.33
CA PRO A 50 0.48 3.25 -7.93
C PRO A 50 -0.28 4.59 -7.80
N GLN A 51 -1.61 4.55 -7.81
CA GLN A 51 -2.47 5.72 -7.57
C GLN A 51 -2.14 6.43 -6.26
N ALA A 52 -1.93 5.64 -5.21
CA ALA A 52 -1.51 6.12 -3.89
C ALA A 52 -0.76 5.02 -3.13
N TYR A 53 0.05 5.42 -2.16
CA TYR A 53 0.83 4.53 -1.31
C TYR A 53 0.73 4.97 0.14
N ILE A 54 0.29 4.07 1.03
CA ILE A 54 0.11 4.30 2.46
C ILE A 54 1.07 3.40 3.23
N MET A 55 1.80 3.98 4.19
CA MET A 55 2.68 3.26 5.11
C MET A 55 2.01 3.13 6.47
N THR A 56 1.85 1.91 6.99
CA THR A 56 1.29 1.70 8.35
C THR A 56 2.34 1.35 9.40
N TYR A 57 3.54 0.95 8.97
CA TYR A 57 4.68 0.56 9.83
C TYR A 57 4.40 -0.60 10.80
N SER A 58 3.25 -1.27 10.72
CA SER A 58 2.90 -2.38 11.59
C SER A 58 1.87 -3.33 10.94
N PRO A 59 2.15 -4.65 10.89
CA PRO A 59 1.18 -5.64 10.44
C PRO A 59 0.21 -6.07 11.54
N LEU A 60 0.27 -5.43 12.72
CA LEU A 60 -0.57 -5.79 13.85
C LEU A 60 -2.02 -5.31 13.64
N PRO A 61 -3.02 -5.99 14.23
CA PRO A 61 -4.43 -5.62 14.11
C PRO A 61 -4.75 -4.14 14.36
N ALA A 62 -3.99 -3.48 15.25
CA ALA A 62 -4.15 -2.06 15.58
C ALA A 62 -3.93 -1.11 14.40
N ALA A 63 -3.23 -1.52 13.33
CA ALA A 63 -3.00 -0.69 12.15
C ALA A 63 -4.20 -0.68 11.18
N TYR A 64 -5.08 -1.68 11.23
CA TYR A 64 -6.13 -1.87 10.21
C TYR A 64 -7.29 -0.89 10.36
N GLU A 65 -7.77 -0.66 11.58
CA GLU A 65 -8.89 0.28 11.79
C GLU A 65 -8.53 1.72 11.36
N PRO A 66 -7.40 2.31 11.79
CA PRO A 66 -7.03 3.65 11.36
C PRO A 66 -6.87 3.76 9.84
N VAL A 67 -6.24 2.78 9.18
CA VAL A 67 -6.06 2.84 7.72
C VAL A 67 -7.37 2.70 6.97
N CYS A 68 -8.31 1.85 7.42
CA CYS A 68 -9.64 1.76 6.83
C CYS A 68 -10.42 3.08 6.99
N ARG A 69 -10.29 3.76 8.14
CA ARG A 69 -10.90 5.07 8.36
C ARG A 69 -10.27 6.17 7.49
N ILE A 70 -8.97 6.10 7.23
CA ILE A 70 -8.29 6.99 6.28
C ILE A 70 -8.76 6.73 4.85
N LEU A 71 -8.77 5.47 4.40
CA LEU A 71 -9.20 5.07 3.06
C LEU A 71 -10.66 5.46 2.77
N SER A 72 -11.52 5.43 3.78
CA SER A 72 -12.93 5.85 3.67
C SER A 72 -13.16 7.35 3.90
N GLY A 73 -12.11 8.15 4.10
CA GLY A 73 -12.20 9.59 4.31
C GLY A 73 -12.73 10.02 5.68
N GLN A 74 -12.84 9.10 6.64
CA GLN A 74 -13.31 9.38 8.01
C GLN A 74 -12.21 9.95 8.91
N LEU A 75 -10.94 9.73 8.57
CA LEU A 75 -9.78 10.28 9.26
C LEU A 75 -8.79 10.86 8.24
N PRO A 76 -8.17 12.02 8.51
CA PRO A 76 -7.07 12.51 7.69
C PRO A 76 -5.78 11.71 7.98
N ALA A 77 -4.98 11.44 6.94
CA ALA A 77 -3.62 10.95 7.10
C ALA A 77 -2.70 12.12 7.52
N THR A 78 -2.29 12.13 8.78
CA THR A 78 -1.48 13.22 9.37
C THR A 78 -0.03 12.82 9.66
N GLY A 79 0.31 11.54 9.43
CA GLY A 79 1.67 11.05 9.58
C GLY A 79 2.62 11.69 8.57
N GLN A 80 3.86 11.89 8.98
CA GLN A 80 4.95 12.33 8.10
C GLN A 80 5.86 11.16 7.79
N VAL A 81 6.35 11.10 6.55
CA VAL A 81 7.29 10.06 6.13
C VAL A 81 8.63 10.32 6.81
N VAL A 82 9.15 9.30 7.51
CA VAL A 82 10.40 9.37 8.28
C VAL A 82 11.54 8.54 7.67
N ILE A 83 11.38 8.11 6.42
CA ILE A 83 12.40 7.39 5.65
C ILE A 83 12.86 8.23 4.46
N ASN A 84 14.05 7.95 3.94
CA ASN A 84 14.45 8.54 2.68
C ASN A 84 13.68 7.88 1.51
N MET A 85 13.06 8.71 0.70
CA MET A 85 12.31 8.33 -0.50
C MET A 85 13.10 8.59 -1.80
N ASP A 86 14.35 9.02 -1.69
CA ASP A 86 15.24 9.18 -2.84
C ASP A 86 15.44 7.82 -3.55
N ILE A 87 15.52 7.90 -4.88
CA ILE A 87 15.69 6.78 -5.81
C ILE A 87 17.17 6.66 -6.18
#